data_AF-A0A6A9UVF6-F1
#
_entry.id   AF-A0A6A9UVF6-F1
#
_cell.length_a   1.000
_cell.length_b   1.000
_cell.length_c   1.000
_cell.angle_alpha   90.00
_cell.angle_beta   90.00
_cell.angle_gamma   90.00
#
_symmetry.space_group_name_H-M   'P 1'
#
loop_
_entity.id
_entity.type
_entity.pdbx_description
1 polymer ?
#
loop_
_entity_poly.entity_id
_entity_poly.type
_entity_poly.pdbx_seq_one_letter_code
_entity_poly.pdbx_strand_id
1 'polypeptide(L)'
;MGLPAGSEIIILIIVALVIFGGSRLAGIGKGTGRAIREFKEETASLRSGKKDDKAEQASAEDSTPPAPQPTRRDDVVDAEVVDPPTEPRRDA
;
A
#
# COMPACT_ATOMS: atom_id res chain seq x y z
N MET A 1 -17.54 35.09 -3.13
CA MET A 1 -16.94 33.96 -2.38
C MET A 1 -15.74 33.50 -3.16
N GLY A 2 -14.56 34.04 -2.85
CA GLY A 2 -13.33 33.73 -3.58
C GLY A 2 -12.89 32.29 -3.29
N LEU A 3 -12.57 31.53 -4.34
CA LEU A 3 -11.96 30.22 -4.19
C LEU A 3 -10.59 30.40 -3.50
N PRO A 4 -10.27 29.61 -2.46
CA PRO A 4 -8.99 29.71 -1.79
C PRO A 4 -7.84 29.55 -2.79
N ALA A 5 -6.92 30.50 -2.74
CA ALA A 5 -5.86 30.67 -3.71
C ALA A 5 -4.73 29.67 -3.47
N GLY A 6 -4.94 28.39 -3.78
CA GLY A 6 -3.93 27.32 -3.91
C GLY A 6 -3.19 26.91 -2.62
N SER A 7 -2.76 27.88 -1.81
CA SER A 7 -2.04 27.72 -0.55
C SER A 7 -2.89 27.02 0.52
N GLU A 8 -4.18 27.35 0.61
CA GLU A 8 -5.08 26.72 1.56
C GLU A 8 -5.40 25.28 1.14
N ILE A 9 -5.42 24.99 -0.16
CA ILE A 9 -5.60 23.62 -0.67
C ILE A 9 -4.42 22.75 -0.25
N ILE A 10 -3.19 23.26 -0.32
CA ILE A 10 -1.99 22.53 0.12
C ILE A 10 -2.09 22.19 1.62
N ILE A 11 -2.50 23.14 2.46
CA ILE A 11 -2.68 22.91 3.90
C ILE A 11 -3.73 21.82 4.15
N LEU A 12 -4.86 21.85 3.42
CA LEU A 12 -5.90 20.81 3.53
C LEU A 12 -5.38 19.43 3.10
N ILE A 13 -4.57 19.35 2.04
CA ILE A 13 -3.95 18.09 1.60
C ILE A 13 -3.01 17.58 2.69
N ILE A 14 -2.20 18.44 3.31
CA ILE A 14 -1.30 18.03 4.40
C ILE A 14 -2.11 17.46 5.58
N VAL A 15 -3.16 18.15 6.02
CA VAL A 15 -4.02 17.68 7.12
C VAL A 15 -4.70 16.35 6.76
N ALA A 16 -5.21 16.22 5.54
CA ALA A 16 -5.80 14.98 5.06
C ALA A 16 -4.75 13.83 5.02
N LEU A 17 -3.52 14.09 4.58
CA LEU A 17 -2.45 13.10 4.58
C LEU A 17 -2.03 12.67 5.98
N VAL A 18 -2.13 13.53 6.99
CA VAL A 18 -1.87 13.14 8.39
C VAL A 18 -2.96 12.21 8.91
N ILE A 19 -4.24 12.48 8.60
CA ILE A 19 -5.37 11.66 9.07
C ILE A 19 -5.45 10.33 8.31
N PHE A 20 -5.38 10.38 6.99
CA PHE A 20 -5.53 9.20 6.14
C PHE A 20 -4.21 8.43 5.93
N GLY A 21 -3.07 9.10 6.05
CA GLY A 21 -1.76 8.55 5.70
C GLY A 21 -1.51 8.51 4.19
N GLY A 22 -0.25 8.63 3.78
CA GLY A 22 0.15 8.53 2.36
C GLY A 22 -0.19 7.17 1.74
N SER A 23 -0.10 6.08 2.51
CA SER A 23 -0.33 4.72 2.00
C SER A 23 -1.79 4.45 1.61
N ARG A 24 -2.76 4.99 2.36
CA ARG A 24 -4.19 4.80 2.04
C ARG A 24 -4.57 5.59 0.80
N LEU A 25 -4.11 6.83 0.70
CA LEU A 25 -4.36 7.68 -0.48
C LEU A 25 -3.67 7.13 -1.73
N ALA A 26 -2.43 6.64 -1.61
CA ALA A 26 -1.72 5.99 -2.71
C ALA A 26 -2.39 4.67 -3.13
N GLY A 27 -2.91 3.88 -2.18
CA GLY A 27 -3.65 2.66 -2.48
C GLY A 27 -4.90 2.93 -3.33
N ILE A 28 -5.73 3.89 -2.90
CA ILE A 28 -6.94 4.29 -3.64
C ILE A 28 -6.57 4.93 -4.99
N GLY A 29 -5.58 5.84 -4.99
CA GLY A 29 -5.14 6.56 -6.19
C GLY A 29 -4.61 5.64 -7.29
N LYS A 30 -3.88 4.57 -6.95
CA LYS A 30 -3.39 3.58 -7.94
C LYS A 30 -4.54 2.87 -8.66
N GLY A 31 -5.58 2.45 -7.94
CA GLY A 31 -6.74 1.79 -8.51
C GLY A 31 -7.63 2.75 -9.31
N THR A 32 -8.00 3.89 -8.71
CA THR A 32 -8.81 4.91 -9.36
C THR A 32 -8.11 5.52 -10.57
N GLY A 33 -6.79 5.72 -10.52
CA GLY A 33 -6.01 6.23 -11.66
C GLY A 33 -6.01 5.29 -12.87
N ARG A 34 -5.89 3.97 -12.65
CA ARG A 34 -6.01 2.98 -13.73
C ARG A 34 -7.42 2.99 -14.33
N ALA A 35 -8.45 2.98 -13.49
CA ALA A 35 -9.84 3.03 -13.95
C ALA A 35 -10.16 4.30 -14.76
N ILE A 36 -9.68 5.47 -14.32
CA ILE A 36 -9.85 6.74 -15.06
C ILE A 36 -9.11 6.69 -16.40
N ARG A 37 -7.91 6.09 -16.45
CA ARG A 37 -7.13 5.96 -17.68
C ARG A 37 -7.84 5.08 -18.71
N GLU A 38 -8.27 3.90 -18.30
CA GLU A 38 -9.05 2.97 -19.14
C GLU A 38 -10.35 3.63 -19.62
N PHE A 39 -11.08 4.28 -18.72
CA PHE A 39 -12.30 5.02 -19.08
C PHE A 39 -12.02 6.12 -20.11
N LYS A 40 -10.92 6.85 -19.96
CA LYS A 40 -10.52 7.90 -20.91
C LYS A 40 -10.12 7.33 -22.25
N GLU A 41 -9.41 6.20 -22.29
CA GLU A 41 -9.00 5.52 -23.52
C GLU A 41 -10.23 4.98 -24.28
N GLU A 42 -11.14 4.27 -23.61
CA GLU A 42 -12.38 3.78 -24.21
C GLU A 42 -13.29 4.93 -24.69
N THR A 43 -13.48 5.95 -23.84
CA THR A 43 -14.28 7.14 -24.21
C THR A 43 -13.62 7.91 -25.36
N ALA A 44 -12.29 7.97 -25.41
CA ALA A 44 -11.57 8.57 -26.53
C ALA A 44 -11.78 7.76 -27.81
N SER A 45 -11.73 6.43 -27.76
CA SER A 45 -12.02 5.55 -28.91
C SER A 45 -13.46 5.74 -29.41
N LEU A 46 -14.45 5.85 -28.51
CA LEU A 46 -15.85 6.12 -28.87
C LEU A 46 -16.04 7.53 -29.46
N ARG A 47 -15.32 8.54 -28.96
CA ARG A 47 -15.36 9.91 -29.51
C ARG A 47 -14.55 10.07 -30.79
N SER A 48 -13.50 9.26 -30.97
CA SER A 48 -12.50 9.41 -32.03
C SER A 48 -12.69 8.44 -33.19
N GLY A 49 -13.93 8.06 -33.51
CA GLY A 49 -14.29 7.46 -34.81
C GLY A 49 -13.94 8.30 -36.06
N LYS A 50 -13.02 9.29 -35.95
CA LYS A 50 -12.51 10.10 -37.05
C LYS A 50 -11.09 10.70 -36.87
N LYS A 51 -10.18 10.18 -36.03
CA LYS A 51 -8.75 10.52 -36.15
C LYS A 51 -7.87 9.61 -35.31
N ASP A 52 -7.04 8.84 -36.02
CA ASP A 52 -5.80 8.26 -35.52
C ASP A 52 -4.89 9.37 -34.99
N ASP A 53 -4.39 9.21 -33.75
CA ASP A 53 -2.95 9.11 -33.47
C ASP A 53 -2.67 9.22 -31.95
N LYS A 54 -2.05 8.15 -31.45
CA LYS A 54 -0.97 8.12 -30.44
C LYS A 54 -1.27 8.51 -28.98
N ALA A 55 -1.32 7.47 -28.14
CA ALA A 55 -0.80 7.50 -26.78
C ALA A 55 -0.17 6.13 -26.44
N GLU A 56 1.00 5.89 -27.04
CA GLU A 56 1.90 4.78 -26.70
C GLU A 56 2.46 4.98 -25.27
N GLN A 57 2.31 3.94 -24.47
CA GLN A 57 3.12 3.53 -23.31
C GLN A 57 3.51 4.58 -22.26
N ALA A 58 2.82 4.47 -21.12
CA ALA A 58 3.45 4.59 -19.82
C ALA A 58 3.07 3.35 -19.01
N SER A 59 3.81 2.26 -19.27
CA SER A 59 3.97 1.17 -18.33
C SER A 59 4.83 1.72 -17.19
N ALA A 60 4.19 2.25 -16.15
CA ALA A 60 4.85 2.31 -14.85
C ALA A 60 4.82 0.88 -14.32
N GLU A 61 5.96 0.23 -14.51
CA GLU A 61 6.34 -1.04 -13.91
C GLU A 61 5.73 -1.19 -12.51
N ASP A 62 5.06 -2.32 -12.35
CA ASP A 62 5.15 -3.17 -11.18
C ASP A 62 5.95 -2.57 -10.02
N SER A 63 5.31 -1.67 -9.25
CA SER A 63 5.77 -1.36 -7.91
C SER A 63 5.28 -2.48 -7.01
N THR A 64 5.84 -3.68 -7.18
CA THR A 64 6.03 -4.59 -6.06
C THR A 64 6.90 -3.83 -5.06
N PRO A 65 6.37 -3.38 -3.92
CA PRO A 65 7.25 -2.93 -2.86
C PRO A 65 8.13 -4.13 -2.50
N PRO A 66 9.47 -4.01 -2.41
CA PRO A 66 10.25 -5.03 -1.74
C PRO A 66 9.61 -5.20 -0.37
N ALA A 67 9.04 -6.38 -0.12
CA ALA A 67 8.46 -6.70 1.17
C ALA A 67 9.53 -6.37 2.24
N PRO A 68 9.19 -5.64 3.31
CA PRO A 68 10.03 -5.65 4.49
C PRO A 68 10.12 -7.11 4.90
N GLN A 69 11.28 -7.74 4.68
CA GLN A 69 11.51 -9.07 5.21
C GLN A 69 11.33 -8.96 6.72
N PRO A 70 10.37 -9.67 7.33
CA PRO A 70 10.37 -9.83 8.76
C PRO A 70 11.61 -10.66 9.09
N THR A 71 12.65 -10.05 9.64
CA THR A 71 13.63 -10.75 10.46
C THR A 71 12.88 -11.30 11.66
N ARG A 72 12.27 -12.47 11.47
CA ARG A 72 11.66 -13.27 12.52
C ARG A 72 12.40 -14.60 12.52
N ARG A 73 12.90 -14.97 13.72
CA ARG A 73 13.82 -16.08 14.06
C ARG A 73 15.26 -15.56 14.02
N ASP A 74 15.94 -15.31 15.15
CA ASP A 74 16.17 -16.25 16.26
C ASP A 74 16.43 -15.53 17.61
N ASP A 75 15.38 -15.20 18.36
CA ASP A 75 15.48 -14.98 19.82
C ASP A 75 14.48 -15.91 20.50
N VAL A 76 14.71 -17.22 20.35
CA VAL A 76 14.15 -18.25 21.24
C VAL A 76 15.32 -19.15 21.67
N VAL A 77 16.15 -18.60 22.55
CA VAL A 77 17.11 -19.29 23.41
C VAL A 77 16.94 -18.52 24.72
N ASP A 78 16.24 -19.01 25.73
CA ASP A 78 16.61 -20.12 26.59
C ASP A 78 15.32 -20.50 27.36
N ALA A 79 14.76 -21.68 27.09
CA ALA A 79 13.91 -22.34 28.07
C ALA A 79 14.79 -23.43 28.67
N GLU A 80 15.54 -23.05 29.71
CA GLU A 80 16.20 -23.98 30.62
C GLU A 80 15.16 -25.04 31.02
N VAL A 81 15.32 -26.25 30.50
CA VAL A 81 14.57 -27.43 30.94
C VAL A 81 15.10 -27.75 32.33
N VAL A 82 14.41 -27.23 33.35
CA VAL A 82 14.55 -27.71 34.72
C VAL A 82 13.99 -29.13 34.76
N ASP A 83 14.88 -30.11 34.81
CA ASP A 83 14.55 -31.49 35.18
C ASP A 83 13.88 -31.48 36.57
N PRO A 84 12.64 -31.99 36.73
CA PRO A 84 12.13 -32.24 38.06
C PRO A 84 12.93 -33.39 38.68
N PRO A 85 13.37 -33.29 39.96
CA PRO A 85 13.98 -34.42 40.63
C PRO A 85 12.97 -35.58 40.68
N THR A 86 13.35 -36.68 40.03
CA THR A 86 12.71 -37.99 40.16
C THR A 86 12.85 -38.46 41.61
N GLU A 87 11.91 -38.09 42.48
CA GLU A 87 11.84 -38.69 43.82
C GLU A 87 11.18 -40.07 43.73
N PRO A 88 11.80 -41.10 44.33
CA PRO A 88 11.42 -42.49 44.13
C PRO A 88 10.14 -42.79 44.90
N ARG A 89 9.23 -43.44 44.18
CA ARG A 89 8.18 -44.32 44.70
C ARG A 89 8.57 -44.94 46.05
N ARG A 90 8.00 -44.42 47.14
CA ARG A 90 8.01 -45.07 48.45
C ARG A 90 6.79 -45.98 48.53
N ASP A 91 7.01 -47.22 48.15
CA ASP A 91 6.21 -48.36 48.57
C ASP A 91 6.68 -48.73 50.01
N ALA A 92 5.84 -48.55 51.03
CA ALA A 92 5.86 -49.25 52.34
C ALA A 92 4.75 -48.71 53.27
#